data_AF-A0A2N0RLD0-F1
#
_entry.id   AF-A0A2N0RLD0-F1
#
_cell.length_a   1.000
_cell.length_b   1.000
_cell.length_c   1.000
_cell.angle_alpha   90.00
_cell.angle_beta   90.00
_cell.angle_gamma   90.00
#
_symmetry.space_group_name_H-M   'P 1'
#
loop_
_entity.id
_entity.type
_entity.pdbx_description
1 polymer ?
#
loop_
_entity_poly.entity_id
_entity_poly.type
_entity_poly.pdbx_seq_one_letter_code
_entity_poly.pdbx_strand_id
1 'polypeptide(L)'
;QEEIDLELLRDLFQGRDVPPPPPEHTPVGIRDELQTMIQNIITSDDSVTPRSIIAKNNSINANFDKDTLSEVHASLNNVDKLRTLVAKCYKNMHPYGQGNLGVMHSVQCKKFDMHNYVRRIEQFEDGQTLILCMLDFQAKALQNLKVQGDINEFEVNSYDEMHKLISSYCRIYTNIFTANAYQRLFTQLFEVIENLSEKPVKFYHIDGTGWKCILGDLDPGQAKGLGLALEKRDPSRNWEEHLTYIFKSCLVHFNRNLIAKKFDNEVHLLAKSIPTRSSVEEVHEYCNDRSIT
;
A
#
# COMPACT_ATOMS: atom_id res chain seq x y z
N GLN A 1 -2.34 -24.30 87.45
CA GLN A 1 -2.47 -25.32 86.40
C GLN A 1 -3.85 -25.07 85.82
N GLU A 2 -3.92 -24.34 84.71
CA GLU A 2 -5.19 -23.96 84.09
C GLU A 2 -5.77 -25.20 83.41
N GLU A 3 -6.98 -25.54 83.83
CA GLU A 3 -7.74 -26.68 83.31
C GLU A 3 -8.29 -26.29 81.94
N ILE A 4 -7.81 -26.97 80.90
CA ILE A 4 -8.28 -26.74 79.53
C ILE A 4 -9.72 -27.20 79.45
N ASP A 5 -10.61 -26.29 79.07
CA ASP A 5 -12.03 -26.56 78.85
C ASP A 5 -12.20 -27.58 77.70
N LEU A 6 -12.45 -28.83 78.10
CA LEU A 6 -12.63 -29.97 77.21
C LEU A 6 -13.92 -29.86 76.37
N GLU A 7 -14.86 -29.01 76.77
CA GLU A 7 -16.10 -28.76 76.04
C GLU A 7 -15.83 -27.91 74.80
N LEU A 8 -14.95 -26.91 74.92
CA LEU A 8 -14.51 -26.06 73.81
C LEU A 8 -13.69 -26.83 72.76
N LEU A 9 -12.90 -27.82 73.20
CA LEU A 9 -12.21 -28.74 72.30
C LEU A 9 -13.17 -29.69 71.57
N ARG A 10 -14.26 -30.13 72.23
CA ARG A 10 -15.27 -30.97 71.59
C ARG A 10 -15.97 -30.25 70.44
N ASP A 11 -16.29 -28.97 70.58
CA ASP A 11 -16.90 -28.19 69.49
C ASP A 11 -15.93 -27.88 68.34
N LEU A 12 -14.62 -27.84 68.61
CA LEU A 12 -13.58 -27.76 67.58
C LEU A 12 -13.40 -29.07 66.79
N PHE A 13 -13.68 -30.21 67.41
CA PHE A 13 -13.49 -31.56 66.83
C PHE A 13 -14.79 -32.29 66.47
N GLN A 14 -15.96 -31.73 66.77
CA GLN A 14 -17.20 -32.14 66.12
C GLN A 14 -17.05 -31.81 64.65
N GLY A 15 -16.73 -32.85 63.86
CA GLY A 15 -16.51 -32.76 62.44
C GLY A 15 -17.66 -31.99 61.81
N ARG A 16 -17.39 -30.77 61.37
CA ARG A 16 -18.24 -30.12 60.39
C ARG A 16 -18.39 -31.13 59.27
N ASP A 17 -19.61 -31.49 58.90
CA ASP A 17 -19.88 -32.31 57.73
C ASP A 17 -19.17 -31.64 56.55
N VAL A 18 -17.95 -32.12 56.25
CA VAL A 18 -17.19 -31.61 55.12
C VAL A 18 -17.89 -32.24 53.94
N PRO A 19 -18.56 -31.45 53.08
CA PRO A 19 -19.19 -32.01 51.90
C PRO A 19 -18.14 -32.83 51.14
N PRO A 20 -18.52 -33.99 50.59
CA PRO A 20 -17.59 -34.83 49.85
C PRO A 20 -16.85 -33.99 48.81
N PRO A 21 -15.55 -34.26 48.58
CA PRO A 21 -14.75 -33.48 47.65
C PRO A 21 -15.48 -33.38 46.31
N PRO A 22 -15.48 -32.19 45.67
CA PRO A 22 -16.16 -32.03 44.40
C PRO A 22 -15.75 -33.13 43.42
N PRO A 23 -16.69 -33.71 42.66
CA PRO A 23 -16.36 -34.76 41.71
C PRO A 23 -15.26 -34.27 40.77
N GLU A 24 -14.14 -34.99 40.73
CA GLU A 24 -12.97 -34.58 39.93
C GLU A 24 -13.18 -34.79 38.44
N HIS A 25 -14.02 -35.77 38.07
CA HIS A 25 -14.23 -36.16 36.68
C HIS A 25 -15.56 -35.65 36.15
N THR A 26 -15.51 -34.97 35.00
CA THR A 26 -16.72 -34.63 34.24
C THR A 26 -17.26 -35.90 33.59
N PRO A 27 -18.56 -36.21 33.73
CA PRO A 27 -19.21 -37.31 33.01
C PRO A 27 -18.99 -37.21 31.49
N VAL A 28 -18.90 -38.36 30.82
CA VAL A 28 -18.61 -38.43 29.37
C VAL A 28 -19.64 -37.65 28.55
N GLY A 29 -20.94 -37.81 28.83
CA GLY A 29 -22.01 -37.09 28.11
C GLY A 29 -21.86 -35.57 28.20
N ILE A 30 -21.67 -35.03 29.41
CA ILE A 30 -21.46 -33.59 29.64
C ILE A 30 -20.19 -33.10 28.92
N ARG A 31 -19.11 -33.90 28.96
CA ARG A 31 -17.86 -33.55 28.28
C ARG A 31 -18.03 -33.49 26.76
N ASP A 32 -18.78 -34.42 26.17
CA ASP A 32 -18.96 -34.51 24.73
C ASP A 32 -19.91 -33.40 24.22
N GLU A 33 -20.95 -33.06 24.99
CA GLU A 33 -21.78 -31.87 24.76
C GLU A 33 -20.97 -30.58 24.87
N LEU A 34 -20.14 -30.45 25.91
CA LEU A 34 -19.26 -29.29 26.09
C LEU A 34 -18.27 -29.16 24.94
N GLN A 35 -17.73 -30.28 24.44
CA GLN A 35 -16.83 -30.29 23.29
C GLN A 35 -17.56 -29.83 22.02
N THR A 36 -18.80 -30.28 21.81
CA THR A 36 -19.64 -29.88 20.67
C THR A 36 -19.95 -28.38 20.72
N MET A 37 -20.33 -27.87 21.90
CA MET A 37 -20.53 -26.44 22.12
C MET A 37 -19.28 -25.64 21.78
N ILE A 38 -18.10 -26.05 22.28
CA ILE A 38 -16.83 -25.37 22.01
C ILE A 38 -16.52 -25.37 20.50
N GLN A 39 -16.71 -26.50 19.81
CA GLN A 39 -16.50 -26.61 18.37
C GLN A 39 -17.42 -25.68 17.57
N ASN A 40 -18.67 -25.55 17.95
CA ASN A 40 -19.62 -24.63 17.32
C ASN A 40 -19.20 -23.16 17.52
N ILE A 41 -18.71 -22.81 18.71
CA ILE A 41 -18.18 -21.48 19.00
C ILE A 41 -16.94 -21.21 18.13
N ILE A 42 -15.97 -22.13 18.09
CA ILE A 42 -14.74 -22.00 17.27
C ILE A 42 -15.09 -21.85 15.79
N THR A 43 -16.09 -22.59 15.31
CA THR A 43 -16.55 -22.49 13.91
C THR A 43 -17.09 -21.10 13.58
N SER A 44 -17.66 -20.41 14.57
CA SER A 44 -18.21 -19.05 14.41
C SER A 44 -17.15 -17.96 14.65
N ASP A 45 -16.19 -18.21 15.54
CA ASP A 45 -15.15 -17.27 15.99
C ASP A 45 -13.88 -18.06 16.31
N ASP A 46 -12.88 -18.05 15.43
CA ASP A 46 -11.67 -18.88 15.57
C ASP A 46 -10.68 -18.35 16.64
N SER A 47 -11.08 -17.35 17.45
CA SER A 47 -10.28 -16.73 18.51
C SER A 47 -10.69 -17.11 19.95
N VAL A 48 -11.49 -18.17 20.10
CA VAL A 48 -12.00 -18.65 21.38
C VAL A 48 -10.88 -18.91 22.39
N THR A 49 -11.04 -18.29 23.56
CA THR A 49 -10.24 -18.58 24.74
C THR A 49 -11.13 -19.18 25.84
N PRO A 50 -10.56 -19.92 26.81
CA PRO A 50 -11.33 -20.41 27.96
C PRO A 50 -12.10 -19.30 28.68
N ARG A 51 -11.50 -18.11 28.79
CA ARG A 51 -12.13 -16.95 29.42
C ARG A 51 -13.27 -16.39 28.59
N SER A 52 -13.16 -16.35 27.26
CA SER A 52 -14.25 -15.85 26.41
C SER A 52 -15.48 -16.76 26.45
N ILE A 53 -15.31 -18.06 26.67
CA ILE A 53 -16.42 -19.00 26.89
C ILE A 53 -17.15 -18.68 28.20
N ILE A 54 -16.39 -18.47 29.29
CA ILE A 54 -16.96 -18.14 30.59
C ILE A 54 -17.69 -16.79 30.56
N ALA A 55 -17.12 -15.80 29.85
CA ALA A 55 -17.70 -14.48 29.71
C ALA A 55 -18.95 -14.45 28.81
N LYS A 56 -19.00 -15.28 27.77
CA LYS A 56 -20.16 -15.43 26.86
C LYS A 56 -21.09 -16.54 27.37
N ASN A 57 -21.78 -16.29 28.48
CA ASN A 57 -22.68 -17.26 29.12
C ASN A 57 -23.87 -17.73 28.25
N ASN A 58 -24.25 -16.97 27.22
CA ASN A 58 -25.32 -17.34 26.28
C ASN A 58 -25.19 -18.75 25.71
N SER A 59 -23.97 -19.19 25.39
CA SER A 59 -23.75 -20.54 24.85
C SER A 59 -23.90 -21.63 25.89
N ILE A 60 -23.56 -21.34 27.16
CA ILE A 60 -23.73 -22.27 28.28
C ILE A 60 -25.24 -22.46 28.53
N ASN A 61 -25.98 -21.35 28.59
CA ASN A 61 -27.42 -21.37 28.80
C ASN A 61 -28.14 -22.12 27.66
N ALA A 62 -27.78 -21.85 26.40
CA ALA A 62 -28.40 -22.52 25.25
C ALA A 62 -28.15 -24.04 25.18
N ASN A 63 -27.03 -24.54 25.72
CA ASN A 63 -26.70 -25.98 25.64
C ASN A 63 -27.03 -26.75 26.92
N PHE A 64 -27.01 -26.09 28.09
CA PHE A 64 -27.17 -26.75 29.39
C PHE A 64 -28.29 -26.18 30.25
N ASP A 65 -28.95 -25.10 29.84
CA ASP A 65 -29.95 -24.37 30.64
C ASP A 65 -29.38 -23.93 32.00
N LYS A 66 -28.13 -23.45 31.98
CA LYS A 66 -27.35 -22.95 33.13
C LYS A 66 -26.61 -21.66 32.78
N ASP A 67 -26.34 -20.84 33.79
CA ASP A 67 -25.64 -19.56 33.59
C ASP A 67 -24.13 -19.70 33.72
N THR A 68 -23.67 -20.70 34.48
CA THR A 68 -22.23 -20.94 34.70
C THR A 68 -21.85 -22.40 34.48
N LEU A 69 -20.60 -22.64 34.07
CA LEU A 69 -20.06 -24.01 33.93
C LEU A 69 -20.05 -24.78 35.26
N SER A 70 -19.88 -24.06 36.37
CA SER A 70 -19.95 -24.61 37.73
C SER A 70 -21.32 -25.18 38.07
N GLU A 71 -22.41 -24.62 37.55
CA GLU A 71 -23.77 -25.14 37.70
C GLU A 71 -24.04 -26.36 36.80
N VAL A 72 -23.33 -26.49 35.68
CA VAL A 72 -23.39 -27.68 34.82
C VAL A 72 -22.76 -28.87 35.56
N HIS A 73 -21.55 -28.68 36.10
CA HIS A 73 -20.90 -29.68 36.94
C HIS A 73 -19.75 -29.09 37.75
N ALA A 74 -19.59 -29.49 39.02
CA ALA A 74 -18.58 -28.94 39.92
C ALA A 74 -17.13 -29.10 39.40
N SER A 75 -16.83 -30.17 38.65
CA SER A 75 -15.52 -30.40 38.03
C SER A 75 -15.11 -29.34 36.99
N LEU A 76 -16.08 -28.58 36.46
CA LEU A 76 -15.89 -27.58 35.41
C LEU A 76 -15.52 -26.20 35.95
N ASN A 77 -15.49 -26.02 37.28
CA ASN A 77 -14.95 -24.82 37.92
C ASN A 77 -13.40 -24.71 37.80
N ASN A 78 -12.78 -25.60 37.03
CA ASN A 78 -11.34 -25.60 36.76
C ASN A 78 -11.06 -25.07 35.35
N VAL A 79 -10.53 -23.84 35.28
CA VAL A 79 -10.19 -23.16 34.02
C VAL A 79 -9.09 -23.89 33.23
N ASP A 80 -8.20 -24.62 33.87
CA ASP A 80 -7.14 -25.38 33.19
C ASP A 80 -7.69 -26.61 32.47
N LYS A 81 -8.70 -27.28 33.05
CA LYS A 81 -9.44 -28.35 32.35
C LYS A 81 -10.15 -27.79 31.12
N LEU A 82 -10.78 -26.62 31.24
CA LEU A 82 -11.40 -25.93 30.11
C LEU A 82 -10.36 -25.56 29.04
N ARG A 83 -9.19 -25.03 29.44
CA ARG A 83 -8.08 -24.74 28.53
C ARG A 83 -7.63 -25.96 27.74
N THR A 84 -7.54 -27.11 28.43
CA THR A 84 -7.15 -28.38 27.81
C THR A 84 -8.19 -28.85 26.79
N LEU A 85 -9.49 -28.72 27.11
CA LEU A 85 -10.58 -29.06 26.19
C LEU A 85 -10.60 -28.14 24.97
N VAL A 86 -10.45 -26.83 25.16
CA VAL A 86 -10.36 -25.85 24.06
C VAL A 86 -9.18 -26.19 23.14
N ALA A 87 -7.98 -26.41 23.70
CA ALA A 87 -6.80 -26.80 22.94
C ALA A 87 -7.01 -28.10 22.15
N LYS A 88 -7.70 -29.08 22.74
CA LYS A 88 -8.05 -30.34 22.06
C LYS A 88 -9.02 -30.10 20.89
N CYS A 89 -10.00 -29.22 21.06
CA CYS A 89 -10.93 -28.84 19.98
C CYS A 89 -10.17 -28.19 18.83
N TYR A 90 -9.31 -27.20 19.11
CA TYR A 90 -8.46 -26.56 18.11
C TYR A 90 -7.58 -27.57 17.37
N LYS A 91 -6.92 -28.48 18.08
CA LYS A 91 -6.05 -29.51 17.45
C LYS A 91 -6.82 -30.45 16.52
N ASN A 92 -8.06 -30.78 16.88
CA ASN A 92 -8.92 -31.64 16.06
C ASN A 92 -9.48 -30.90 14.82
N MET A 93 -9.85 -29.63 14.99
CA MET A 93 -10.39 -28.81 13.91
C MET A 93 -9.30 -28.34 12.93
N HIS A 94 -8.10 -28.06 13.46
CA HIS A 94 -6.94 -27.54 12.72
C HIS A 94 -5.74 -28.50 12.89
N PRO A 95 -5.75 -29.67 12.22
CA PRO A 95 -4.70 -30.69 12.40
C PRO A 95 -3.29 -30.22 12.01
N TYR A 96 -3.19 -29.19 11.17
CA TYR A 96 -1.94 -28.55 10.74
C TYR A 96 -1.60 -27.28 11.55
N GLY A 97 -2.36 -27.02 12.61
CA GLY A 97 -2.27 -25.81 13.43
C GLY A 97 -2.77 -24.56 12.71
N GLN A 98 -2.56 -23.41 13.36
CA GLN A 98 -2.95 -22.07 12.87
C GLN A 98 -1.74 -21.25 12.38
N GLY A 99 -0.54 -21.84 12.40
CA GLY A 99 0.68 -21.21 11.88
C GLY A 99 0.88 -21.42 10.37
N ASN A 100 2.10 -21.23 9.88
CA ASN A 100 2.45 -21.33 8.45
C ASN A 100 1.98 -22.65 7.80
N LEU A 101 2.14 -23.78 8.50
CA LEU A 101 1.71 -25.10 8.01
C LEU A 101 0.18 -25.19 7.83
N GLY A 102 -0.58 -24.56 8.73
CA GLY A 102 -2.03 -24.43 8.62
C GLY A 102 -2.48 -23.62 7.42
N VAL A 103 -1.75 -22.53 7.11
CA VAL A 103 -1.99 -21.70 5.92
C VAL A 103 -1.71 -22.48 4.65
N MET A 104 -0.57 -23.18 4.57
CA MET A 104 -0.21 -24.02 3.41
C MET A 104 -1.28 -25.08 3.11
N HIS A 105 -1.71 -25.81 4.14
CA HIS A 105 -2.75 -26.83 3.98
C HIS A 105 -4.09 -26.21 3.54
N SER A 106 -4.47 -25.06 4.10
CA SER A 106 -5.71 -24.37 3.72
C SER A 106 -5.73 -23.94 2.25
N VAL A 107 -4.61 -23.45 1.73
CA VAL A 107 -4.46 -23.10 0.30
C VAL A 107 -4.51 -24.35 -0.59
N GLN A 108 -3.78 -25.42 -0.24
CA GLN A 108 -3.77 -26.67 -1.00
C GLN A 108 -5.15 -27.31 -1.11
N CYS A 109 -5.92 -27.28 -0.01
CA CYS A 109 -7.28 -27.82 0.02
C CYS A 109 -8.34 -26.88 -0.56
N LYS A 110 -7.95 -25.73 -1.12
CA LYS A 110 -8.86 -24.68 -1.64
C LYS A 110 -9.95 -24.30 -0.63
N LYS A 111 -9.61 -24.33 0.67
CA LYS A 111 -10.54 -23.94 1.72
C LYS A 111 -10.65 -22.42 1.74
N PHE A 112 -11.87 -21.93 1.51
CA PHE A 112 -12.23 -20.51 1.59
C PHE A 112 -11.57 -19.60 0.55
N ASP A 113 -12.00 -18.33 0.56
CA ASP A 113 -11.48 -17.22 -0.25
C ASP A 113 -9.98 -16.92 -0.02
N MET A 114 -9.33 -17.65 0.89
CA MET A 114 -7.88 -17.60 1.11
C MET A 114 -7.08 -17.91 -0.15
N HIS A 115 -7.56 -18.79 -1.04
CA HIS A 115 -6.89 -19.03 -2.32
C HIS A 115 -6.80 -17.75 -3.19
N ASN A 116 -7.78 -16.85 -3.06
CA ASN A 116 -7.76 -15.57 -3.78
C ASN A 116 -6.97 -14.49 -3.04
N TYR A 117 -6.66 -14.69 -1.76
CA TYR A 117 -5.85 -13.76 -0.97
C TYR A 117 -4.36 -14.14 -0.95
N VAL A 118 -4.03 -15.41 -0.77
CA VAL A 118 -2.65 -15.92 -0.79
C VAL A 118 -2.19 -16.07 -2.24
N ARG A 119 -1.21 -15.27 -2.67
CA ARG A 119 -0.70 -15.23 -4.04
C ARG A 119 0.53 -16.08 -4.27
N ARG A 120 1.37 -16.23 -3.24
CA ARG A 120 2.61 -17.00 -3.34
C ARG A 120 2.98 -17.57 -1.98
N ILE A 121 3.47 -18.80 -1.97
CA ILE A 121 4.14 -19.42 -0.82
C ILE A 121 5.49 -19.92 -1.32
N GLU A 122 6.58 -19.47 -0.73
CA GLU A 122 7.94 -19.93 -1.02
C GLU A 122 8.65 -20.35 0.26
N GLN A 123 9.52 -21.36 0.14
CA GLN A 123 10.43 -21.78 1.19
C GLN A 123 11.85 -21.67 0.64
N PHE A 124 12.69 -20.91 1.33
CA PHE A 124 14.09 -20.69 0.98
C PHE A 124 15.01 -21.66 1.73
N GLU A 125 16.22 -21.87 1.20
CA GLU A 125 17.19 -22.85 1.75
C GLU A 125 17.66 -22.51 3.17
N ASP A 126 17.59 -21.24 3.56
CA ASP A 126 17.94 -20.76 4.90
C ASP A 126 16.82 -20.99 5.95
N GLY A 127 15.71 -21.60 5.54
CA GLY A 127 14.54 -21.87 6.38
C GLY A 127 13.50 -20.75 6.38
N GLN A 128 13.69 -19.66 5.64
CA GLN A 128 12.68 -18.61 5.50
C GLN A 128 11.44 -19.16 4.76
N THR A 129 10.25 -18.93 5.32
CA THR A 129 8.98 -19.11 4.61
C THR A 129 8.40 -17.75 4.24
N LEU A 130 8.22 -17.49 2.95
CA LEU A 130 7.55 -16.30 2.42
C LEU A 130 6.12 -16.64 2.04
N ILE A 131 5.15 -15.96 2.64
CA ILE A 131 3.73 -16.06 2.27
C ILE A 131 3.30 -14.67 1.81
N LEU A 132 3.08 -14.51 0.51
CA LEU A 132 2.62 -13.26 -0.10
C LEU A 132 1.10 -13.27 -0.16
N CYS A 133 0.47 -12.34 0.55
CA CYS A 133 -0.99 -12.17 0.57
C CYS A 133 -1.40 -10.80 0.03
N MET A 134 -2.35 -10.75 -0.90
CA MET A 134 -2.97 -9.52 -1.38
C MET A 134 -4.29 -9.80 -2.11
N LEU A 135 -5.25 -8.90 -1.97
CA LEU A 135 -6.47 -8.91 -2.79
C LEU A 135 -6.18 -8.31 -4.18
N ASP A 136 -6.98 -8.67 -5.19
CA ASP A 136 -6.76 -8.22 -6.58
C ASP A 136 -6.78 -6.69 -6.68
N PHE A 137 -7.70 -6.02 -5.99
CA PHE A 137 -7.78 -4.56 -6.00
C PHE A 137 -6.61 -3.91 -5.26
N GLN A 138 -6.05 -4.56 -4.22
CA GLN A 138 -4.87 -4.07 -3.51
C GLN A 138 -3.64 -4.19 -4.39
N ALA A 139 -3.48 -5.29 -5.13
CA ALA A 139 -2.41 -5.46 -6.11
C ALA A 139 -2.48 -4.39 -7.22
N LYS A 140 -3.69 -4.12 -7.75
CA LYS A 140 -3.95 -3.06 -8.73
C LYS A 140 -3.72 -1.65 -8.16
N ALA A 141 -4.10 -1.41 -6.91
CA ALA A 141 -3.81 -0.15 -6.23
C ALA A 141 -2.31 0.02 -5.98
N LEU A 142 -1.60 -1.07 -5.64
CA LEU A 142 -0.16 -1.08 -5.42
C LEU A 142 0.62 -0.74 -6.70
N GLN A 143 0.15 -1.16 -7.87
CA GLN A 143 0.72 -0.74 -9.16
C GLN A 143 0.61 0.78 -9.39
N ASN A 144 -0.36 1.44 -8.76
CA ASN A 144 -0.60 2.88 -8.88
C ASN A 144 -0.11 3.65 -7.64
N LEU A 145 0.51 2.97 -6.67
CA LEU A 145 1.02 3.57 -5.44
C LEU A 145 2.33 4.28 -5.75
N LYS A 146 2.28 5.60 -5.80
CA LYS A 146 3.48 6.44 -5.83
C LYS A 146 4.11 6.41 -4.43
N VAL A 147 5.30 5.83 -4.32
CA VAL A 147 6.10 5.82 -3.09
C VAL A 147 6.41 7.26 -2.70
N GLN A 148 6.08 7.66 -1.47
CA GLN A 148 6.35 9.01 -0.97
C GLN A 148 7.86 9.16 -0.69
N GLY A 149 8.54 9.80 -1.63
CA GLY A 149 9.91 10.32 -1.57
C GLY A 149 10.06 11.42 -2.62
N ASP A 150 11.16 12.17 -2.61
CA ASP A 150 11.45 13.28 -3.56
C ASP A 150 11.77 12.78 -4.99
N ILE A 151 11.05 11.76 -5.47
CA ILE A 151 11.16 11.24 -6.82
C ILE A 151 10.09 11.91 -7.66
N ASN A 152 10.55 12.63 -8.67
CA ASN A 152 9.70 13.29 -9.62
C ASN A 152 9.63 12.51 -10.93
N GLU A 153 8.56 12.75 -11.68
CA GLU A 153 8.26 12.06 -12.94
C GLU A 153 8.41 13.05 -14.11
N PHE A 154 9.09 12.63 -15.15
CA PHE A 154 9.25 13.34 -16.42
C PHE A 154 8.63 12.50 -17.53
N GLU A 155 7.58 13.01 -18.17
CA GLU A 155 6.88 12.30 -19.23
C GLU A 155 7.23 12.83 -20.63
N VAL A 156 7.41 11.92 -21.59
CA VAL A 156 7.53 12.23 -23.01
C VAL A 156 6.26 11.76 -23.71
N ASN A 157 5.50 12.73 -24.22
CA ASN A 157 4.17 12.53 -24.76
C ASN A 157 4.06 13.13 -26.17
N SER A 158 3.19 12.57 -27.01
CA SER A 158 2.63 13.28 -28.17
C SER A 158 1.15 13.56 -27.95
N TYR A 159 0.64 14.57 -28.66
CA TYR A 159 -0.79 14.82 -28.76
C TYR A 159 -1.26 14.44 -30.16
N ASP A 160 -2.19 13.51 -30.23
CA ASP A 160 -2.90 13.16 -31.45
C ASP A 160 -4.08 14.12 -31.64
N GLU A 161 -3.94 15.04 -32.60
CA GLU A 161 -4.99 16.01 -32.88
C GLU A 161 -6.26 15.39 -33.48
N MET A 162 -6.14 14.26 -34.20
CA MET A 162 -7.27 13.59 -34.86
C MET A 162 -8.16 12.91 -33.83
N HIS A 163 -7.54 12.20 -32.88
CA HIS A 163 -8.25 11.46 -31.84
C HIS A 163 -8.40 12.23 -30.54
N LYS A 164 -7.79 13.42 -30.42
CA LYS A 164 -7.75 14.26 -29.20
C LYS A 164 -7.18 13.51 -27.99
N LEU A 165 -6.22 12.61 -28.23
CA LEU A 165 -5.62 11.74 -27.20
C LEU A 165 -4.16 12.11 -26.97
N ILE A 166 -3.71 11.93 -25.72
CA ILE A 166 -2.29 12.00 -25.37
C ILE A 166 -1.73 10.58 -25.41
N SER A 167 -0.67 10.37 -26.17
CA SER A 167 0.08 9.11 -26.17
C SER A 167 1.39 9.31 -25.41
N SER A 168 1.54 8.59 -24.30
CA SER A 168 2.78 8.57 -23.53
C SER A 168 3.73 7.50 -24.06
N TYR A 169 4.94 7.92 -24.44
CA TYR A 169 5.97 7.02 -24.96
C TYR A 169 7.04 6.68 -23.92
N CYS A 170 7.36 7.61 -23.03
CA CYS A 170 8.40 7.42 -22.03
C CYS A 170 8.03 8.13 -20.72
N ARG A 171 8.36 7.49 -19.59
CA ARG A 171 8.32 8.06 -18.25
C ARG A 171 9.68 7.86 -17.61
N ILE A 172 10.27 8.95 -17.14
CA ILE A 172 11.59 8.96 -16.51
C ILE A 172 11.40 9.45 -15.08
N TYR A 173 11.87 8.66 -14.12
CA TYR A 173 11.81 9.03 -12.70
C TYR A 173 13.17 9.59 -12.28
N THR A 174 13.17 10.80 -11.71
CA THR A 174 14.38 11.51 -11.29
C THR A 174 14.14 12.24 -9.97
N ASN A 175 15.15 12.24 -9.10
CA ASN A 175 15.13 12.96 -7.83
C ASN A 175 15.85 14.32 -7.88
N ILE A 176 16.42 14.71 -9.03
CA ILE A 176 17.18 15.95 -9.19
C ILE A 176 16.69 16.73 -10.41
N PHE A 177 16.39 18.01 -10.22
CA PHE A 177 15.92 18.95 -11.26
C PHE A 177 16.89 20.12 -11.49
N THR A 178 18.16 19.80 -11.73
CA THR A 178 19.14 20.81 -12.17
C THR A 178 19.31 20.74 -13.68
N ALA A 179 19.76 21.82 -14.32
CA ALA A 179 20.07 21.82 -15.75
C ALA A 179 21.04 20.68 -16.15
N ASN A 180 22.03 20.39 -15.31
CA ASN A 180 22.97 19.28 -15.52
C ASN A 180 22.29 17.91 -15.42
N ALA A 181 21.31 17.75 -14.51
CA ALA A 181 20.54 16.52 -14.42
C ALA A 181 19.65 16.33 -15.66
N TYR A 182 19.00 17.39 -16.14
CA TYR A 182 18.23 17.36 -17.38
C TYR A 182 19.10 17.11 -18.61
N GLN A 183 20.31 17.68 -18.68
CA GLN A 183 21.27 17.38 -19.75
C GLN A 183 21.58 15.88 -19.82
N ARG A 184 21.88 15.26 -18.68
CA ARG A 184 22.08 13.81 -18.60
C ARG A 184 20.84 13.04 -19.02
N LEU A 185 19.67 13.45 -18.54
CA LEU A 185 18.38 12.85 -18.89
C LEU A 185 18.15 12.87 -20.41
N PHE A 186 18.27 14.02 -21.07
CA PHE A 186 18.05 14.12 -22.52
C PHE A 186 19.09 13.34 -23.32
N THR A 187 20.36 13.41 -22.91
CA THR A 187 21.43 12.63 -23.55
C THR A 187 21.12 11.13 -23.51
N GLN A 188 20.79 10.61 -22.33
CA GLN A 188 20.43 9.20 -22.15
C GLN A 188 19.15 8.83 -22.89
N LEU A 189 18.15 9.71 -22.89
CA LEU A 189 16.91 9.49 -23.63
C LEU A 189 17.18 9.33 -25.13
N PHE A 190 18.00 10.21 -25.72
CA PHE A 190 18.34 10.12 -27.14
C PHE A 190 19.10 8.82 -27.44
N GLU A 191 20.13 8.49 -26.65
CA GLU A 191 20.90 7.25 -26.80
C GLU A 191 20.00 6.00 -26.72
N VAL A 192 19.07 5.96 -25.75
CA VAL A 192 18.13 4.83 -25.60
C VAL A 192 17.19 4.73 -26.81
N ILE A 193 16.66 5.85 -27.29
CA ILE A 193 15.80 5.86 -28.49
C ILE A 193 16.58 5.35 -29.71
N GLU A 194 17.82 5.80 -29.88
CA GLU A 194 18.69 5.39 -30.98
C GLU A 194 18.97 3.89 -30.96
N ASN A 195 19.32 3.37 -29.78
CA ASN A 195 19.58 1.95 -29.57
C ASN A 195 18.36 1.08 -29.82
N LEU A 196 17.17 1.48 -29.33
CA LEU A 196 15.94 0.69 -29.47
C LEU A 196 15.33 0.78 -30.87
N SER A 197 15.51 1.90 -31.57
CA SER A 197 14.95 2.09 -32.91
C SER A 197 15.90 1.72 -34.04
N GLU A 198 17.18 1.44 -33.71
CA GLU A 198 18.29 1.24 -34.64
C GLU A 198 18.43 2.41 -35.65
N LYS A 199 17.99 3.61 -35.25
CA LYS A 199 17.97 4.81 -36.10
C LYS A 199 18.47 6.01 -35.29
N PRO A 200 19.28 6.89 -35.88
CA PRO A 200 19.73 8.10 -35.19
C PRO A 200 18.54 9.03 -34.93
N VAL A 201 18.53 9.64 -33.74
CA VAL A 201 17.63 10.76 -33.43
C VAL A 201 18.18 11.97 -34.17
N LYS A 202 17.40 12.52 -35.09
CA LYS A 202 17.80 13.69 -35.88
C LYS A 202 17.00 14.92 -35.49
N PHE A 203 17.64 16.07 -35.56
CA PHE A 203 17.05 17.36 -35.29
C PHE A 203 17.11 18.21 -36.55
N TYR A 204 15.98 18.79 -36.95
CA TYR A 204 15.88 19.43 -38.27
C TYR A 204 16.88 20.58 -38.46
N HIS A 205 17.15 21.37 -37.41
CA HIS A 205 18.10 22.49 -37.47
C HIS A 205 19.57 22.08 -37.47
N ILE A 206 19.87 20.82 -37.11
CA ILE A 206 21.24 20.26 -37.13
C ILE A 206 21.43 19.41 -38.39
N ASP A 207 20.49 18.50 -38.67
CA ASP A 207 20.63 17.43 -39.66
C ASP A 207 19.81 17.68 -40.96
N GLY A 208 19.01 18.75 -41.02
CA GLY A 208 18.07 19.02 -42.13
C GLY A 208 16.86 18.07 -42.19
N THR A 209 16.75 17.13 -41.24
CA THR A 209 15.68 16.13 -41.12
C THR A 209 15.39 15.80 -39.65
N GLY A 210 14.27 15.14 -39.35
CA GLY A 210 13.93 14.71 -37.99
C GLY A 210 13.05 15.71 -37.23
N TRP A 211 13.23 15.81 -35.91
CA TRP A 211 12.36 16.61 -35.05
C TRP A 211 12.53 18.10 -35.31
N LYS A 212 11.40 18.78 -35.53
CA LYS A 212 11.35 20.23 -35.80
C LYS A 212 11.03 21.06 -34.56
N CYS A 213 10.45 20.44 -33.55
CA CYS A 213 9.96 21.13 -32.37
C CYS A 213 9.86 20.14 -31.20
N ILE A 214 10.26 20.58 -30.02
CA ILE A 214 10.00 19.93 -28.74
C ILE A 214 9.19 20.92 -27.91
N LEU A 215 8.01 20.48 -27.48
CA LEU A 215 7.19 21.23 -26.55
C LEU A 215 7.62 20.86 -25.14
N GLY A 216 8.04 21.84 -24.37
CA GLY A 216 8.41 21.65 -22.97
C GLY A 216 7.58 22.51 -22.03
N ASP A 217 7.72 22.17 -20.76
CA ASP A 217 7.18 22.98 -19.68
C ASP A 217 8.08 24.20 -19.52
N LEU A 218 7.53 25.29 -18.97
CA LEU A 218 8.27 26.53 -18.74
C LEU A 218 9.27 26.41 -17.58
N ASP A 219 9.89 25.23 -17.41
CA ASP A 219 10.95 24.98 -16.44
C ASP A 219 12.31 25.39 -17.03
N PRO A 220 13.00 26.39 -16.44
CA PRO A 220 14.28 26.86 -16.95
C PRO A 220 15.38 25.77 -16.92
N GLY A 221 15.31 24.86 -15.95
CA GLY A 221 16.26 23.75 -15.81
C GLY A 221 16.14 22.75 -16.97
N GLN A 222 14.91 22.39 -17.33
CA GLN A 222 14.58 21.52 -18.44
C GLN A 222 15.04 22.13 -19.77
N ALA A 223 14.69 23.39 -20.02
CA ALA A 223 15.07 24.09 -21.24
C ALA A 223 16.59 24.16 -21.38
N LYS A 224 17.30 24.63 -20.34
CA LYS A 224 18.76 24.68 -20.36
C LYS A 224 19.39 23.30 -20.50
N GLY A 225 18.87 22.29 -19.82
CA GLY A 225 19.36 20.91 -19.92
C GLY A 225 19.22 20.34 -21.33
N LEU A 226 18.10 20.59 -22.01
CA LEU A 226 17.93 20.22 -23.43
C LEU A 226 18.96 20.93 -24.31
N GLY A 227 19.12 22.25 -24.15
CA GLY A 227 20.09 23.04 -24.91
C GLY A 227 21.52 22.49 -24.73
N LEU A 228 21.93 22.20 -23.50
CA LEU A 228 23.25 21.63 -23.19
C LEU A 228 23.45 20.21 -23.75
N ALA A 229 22.36 19.43 -23.88
CA ALA A 229 22.44 18.11 -24.51
C ALA A 229 22.62 18.22 -26.03
N LEU A 230 22.00 19.23 -26.65
CA LEU A 230 22.15 19.52 -28.07
C LEU A 230 23.52 20.14 -28.38
N GLU A 231 24.02 21.07 -27.57
CA GLU A 231 25.36 21.66 -27.70
C GLU A 231 26.45 20.58 -27.61
N LYS A 232 26.27 19.58 -26.74
CA LYS A 232 27.16 18.42 -26.69
C LYS A 232 27.16 17.61 -28.00
N ARG A 233 26.02 17.56 -28.69
CA ARG A 233 25.84 16.79 -29.94
C ARG A 233 26.31 17.57 -31.17
N ASP A 234 26.08 18.88 -31.21
CA ASP A 234 26.54 19.81 -32.25
C ASP A 234 27.20 21.04 -31.60
N PRO A 235 28.52 20.99 -31.34
CA PRO A 235 29.23 22.10 -30.70
C PRO A 235 29.37 23.37 -31.55
N SER A 236 28.82 23.39 -32.77
CA SER A 236 28.88 24.58 -33.63
C SER A 236 27.99 25.73 -33.15
N ARG A 237 27.08 25.45 -32.20
CA ARG A 237 26.15 26.41 -31.59
C ARG A 237 26.15 26.23 -30.07
N ASN A 238 25.91 27.31 -29.35
CA ASN A 238 25.72 27.23 -27.90
C ASN A 238 24.31 26.72 -27.55
N TRP A 239 24.11 26.39 -26.27
CA TRP A 239 22.83 25.89 -25.79
C TRP A 239 21.66 26.88 -26.00
N GLU A 240 21.87 28.20 -25.89
CA GLU A 240 20.83 29.20 -26.14
C GLU A 240 20.36 29.19 -27.60
N GLU A 241 21.31 29.21 -28.53
CA GLU A 241 21.05 29.19 -29.97
C GLU A 241 20.25 27.95 -30.36
N HIS A 242 20.63 26.76 -29.85
CA HIS A 242 19.87 25.55 -30.11
C HIS A 242 18.40 25.65 -29.70
N LEU A 243 18.12 26.26 -28.55
CA LEU A 243 16.74 26.41 -28.07
C LEU A 243 15.89 27.27 -28.99
N THR A 244 16.46 28.30 -29.62
CA THR A 244 15.70 29.16 -30.56
C THR A 244 15.16 28.40 -31.78
N TYR A 245 15.79 27.28 -32.15
CA TYR A 245 15.37 26.50 -33.31
C TYR A 245 14.35 25.42 -32.97
N ILE A 246 14.41 24.84 -31.76
CA ILE A 246 13.69 23.60 -31.46
C ILE A 246 12.73 23.68 -30.28
N PHE A 247 12.99 24.53 -29.29
CA PHE A 247 12.21 24.52 -28.05
C PHE A 247 11.05 25.50 -28.14
N LYS A 248 9.84 25.03 -27.87
CA LYS A 248 8.66 25.89 -27.74
C LYS A 248 7.94 25.61 -26.44
N SER A 249 7.40 26.67 -25.85
CA SER A 249 6.61 26.56 -24.62
C SER A 249 5.25 25.93 -24.90
N CYS A 250 4.85 24.99 -24.04
CA CYS A 250 3.51 24.41 -24.10
C CYS A 250 2.45 25.44 -23.70
N LEU A 251 1.49 25.75 -24.60
CA LEU A 251 0.42 26.70 -24.35
C LEU A 251 -0.51 26.29 -23.20
N VAL A 252 -0.73 24.98 -23.04
CA VAL A 252 -1.56 24.46 -21.94
C VAL A 252 -0.92 24.77 -20.59
N HIS A 253 0.39 24.54 -20.47
CA HIS A 253 1.13 24.83 -19.24
C HIS A 253 1.31 26.33 -19.01
N PHE A 254 1.54 27.12 -20.07
CA PHE A 254 1.51 28.58 -19.99
C PHE A 254 0.18 29.09 -19.43
N ASN A 255 -0.95 28.66 -20.00
CA ASN A 255 -2.28 29.09 -19.55
C ASN A 255 -2.59 28.63 -18.12
N ARG A 256 -2.22 27.40 -17.72
CA ARG A 256 -2.35 26.94 -16.34
C ARG A 256 -1.54 27.81 -15.37
N ASN A 257 -0.30 28.15 -15.72
CA ASN A 257 0.55 29.00 -14.89
C ASN A 257 0.00 30.44 -14.78
N LEU A 258 -0.60 30.98 -15.85
CA LEU A 258 -1.28 32.28 -15.82
C LEU A 258 -2.49 32.31 -14.89
N ILE A 259 -3.24 31.21 -14.78
CA ILE A 259 -4.39 31.09 -13.87
C ILE A 259 -3.91 30.91 -12.41
N ALA A 260 -2.85 30.12 -12.20
CA ALA A 260 -2.35 29.81 -10.87
C ALA A 260 -1.69 31.03 -10.18
N LYS A 261 -1.06 31.91 -10.95
CA LYS A 261 -0.45 33.14 -10.43
C LYS A 261 -1.48 34.28 -10.36
N LYS A 262 -1.52 34.99 -9.24
CA LYS A 262 -2.37 36.17 -9.05
C LYS A 262 -1.69 37.39 -9.66
N PHE A 263 -1.96 37.65 -10.93
CA PHE A 263 -1.63 38.91 -11.58
C PHE A 263 -2.78 39.91 -11.39
N ASP A 264 -2.48 41.21 -11.51
CA ASP A 264 -3.54 42.18 -11.75
C ASP A 264 -4.21 41.91 -13.12
N ASN A 265 -5.40 42.48 -13.33
CA ASN A 265 -6.18 42.20 -14.54
C ASN A 265 -5.47 42.66 -15.82
N GLU A 266 -4.70 43.76 -15.76
CA GLU A 266 -4.00 44.29 -16.94
C GLU A 266 -2.85 43.37 -17.36
N VAL A 267 -2.01 42.96 -16.42
CA VAL A 267 -0.90 42.02 -16.65
C VAL A 267 -1.42 40.65 -17.06
N HIS A 268 -2.55 40.19 -16.49
CA HIS A 268 -3.17 38.93 -16.90
C HIS A 268 -3.63 38.97 -18.37
N LEU A 269 -4.34 40.02 -18.77
CA LEU A 269 -4.80 40.20 -20.16
C LEU A 269 -3.61 40.34 -21.12
N LEU A 270 -2.58 41.05 -20.69
CA LEU A 270 -1.34 41.22 -21.45
C LEU A 270 -0.68 39.88 -21.72
N ALA A 271 -0.40 39.12 -20.65
CA ALA A 271 0.28 37.83 -20.74
C ALA A 271 -0.53 36.82 -21.56
N LYS A 272 -1.86 36.83 -21.44
CA LYS A 272 -2.75 36.00 -22.26
C LYS A 272 -2.67 36.31 -23.76
N SER A 273 -2.29 37.54 -24.14
CA SER A 273 -2.17 37.95 -25.54
C SER A 273 -0.82 37.60 -26.20
N ILE A 274 0.20 37.23 -25.42
CA ILE A 274 1.55 36.93 -25.91
C ILE A 274 1.55 35.79 -26.94
N PRO A 275 0.88 34.64 -26.73
CA PRO A 275 0.90 33.53 -27.68
C PRO A 275 0.30 33.82 -29.05
N THR A 276 -0.52 34.87 -29.16
CA THR A 276 -1.22 35.25 -30.40
C THR A 276 -0.46 36.30 -31.22
N ARG A 277 0.69 36.76 -30.75
CA ARG A 277 1.50 37.77 -31.46
C ARG A 277 2.22 37.16 -32.65
N SER A 278 2.42 37.99 -33.67
CA SER A 278 2.94 37.55 -34.96
C SER A 278 4.46 37.66 -35.07
N SER A 279 5.11 38.43 -34.18
CA SER A 279 6.57 38.57 -34.15
C SER A 279 7.14 38.72 -32.73
N VAL A 280 8.45 38.55 -32.63
CA VAL A 280 9.22 38.74 -31.38
C VAL A 280 9.28 40.23 -31.03
N GLU A 281 9.36 41.10 -32.04
CA GLU A 281 9.34 42.55 -31.90
C GLU A 281 8.01 43.04 -31.31
N GLU A 282 6.88 42.51 -31.77
CA GLU A 282 5.56 42.83 -31.21
C GLU A 282 5.47 42.46 -29.72
N VAL A 283 6.07 41.34 -29.32
CA VAL A 283 6.12 40.91 -27.92
C VAL A 283 7.04 41.82 -27.10
N HIS A 284 8.22 42.19 -27.63
CA HIS A 284 9.15 43.07 -26.93
C HIS A 284 8.62 44.50 -26.79
N GLU A 285 8.01 45.07 -27.81
CA GLU A 285 7.32 46.36 -27.71
C GLU A 285 6.26 46.30 -26.61
N TYR A 286 5.42 45.26 -26.61
CA TYR A 286 4.38 45.08 -25.59
C TYR A 286 4.91 44.89 -24.16
N CYS A 287 6.07 44.26 -23.98
CA CYS A 287 6.70 44.05 -22.67
C CYS A 287 7.52 45.27 -22.20
N ASN A 288 8.04 46.08 -23.12
CA ASN A 288 8.84 47.27 -22.81
C ASN A 288 7.99 48.52 -22.57
N ASP A 289 6.80 48.62 -23.18
CA ASP A 289 5.93 49.81 -23.09
C ASP A 289 5.26 49.96 -21.72
N ARG A 290 5.36 48.95 -20.84
CA ARG A 290 4.96 49.04 -19.44
C ARG A 290 5.97 48.30 -18.59
N SER A 291 6.68 49.02 -17.73
CA SER A 291 7.60 48.47 -16.74
C SER A 291 6.85 47.49 -15.83
N ILE A 292 6.87 46.20 -16.17
CA ILE A 292 6.43 45.12 -15.29
C ILE A 292 7.55 44.95 -14.25
N THR A 293 7.56 45.80 -13.23
CA THR A 293 8.28 45.59 -11.96
C THR A 293 7.37 44.91 -10.95
#